data_AF-A0A2M9XHK9-F1
#
_entry.id   AF-A0A2M9XHK9-F1
#
_cell.length_a   1.000
_cell.length_b   1.000
_cell.length_c   1.000
_cell.angle_alpha   90.00
_cell.angle_beta   90.00
_cell.angle_gamma   90.00
#
_symmetry.space_group_name_H-M   'P 1'
#
loop_
_entity.id
_entity.type
_entity.pdbx_description
1 polymer ?
#
loop_
_entity_poly.entity_id
_entity_poly.type
_entity_poly.pdbx_seq_one_letter_code
_entity_poly.pdbx_strand_id
1 'polypeptide(L)'
;MFLSKGSYGSLFYFENDWKSKTGNLVFCRQEGKTMSVIRDIDKGKGEIIRVEISEFKGNKYLNLRVWYTDSEGEYKPTQKGIAIPVGLYSEVKDAILAAESALS
;
A
#
# COMPACT_ATOMS: atom_id res chain seq x y z
N MET A 1 -7.61 -36.97 21.87
CA MET A 1 -6.63 -37.65 20.99
C MET A 1 -6.64 -36.95 19.63
N PHE A 2 -5.56 -37.04 18.85
CA PHE A 2 -5.30 -36.28 17.61
C PHE A 2 -5.84 -36.99 16.33
N LEU A 3 -5.89 -36.42 15.12
CA LEU A 3 -5.26 -35.19 14.57
C LEU A 3 -6.28 -34.07 14.21
N SER A 4 -6.30 -33.57 12.97
CA SER A 4 -6.89 -32.26 12.58
C SER A 4 -6.94 -32.04 11.04
N LYS A 5 -7.56 -30.91 10.62
CA LYS A 5 -7.68 -30.33 9.24
C LYS A 5 -8.80 -30.95 8.37
N GLY A 6 -9.48 -30.20 7.49
CA GLY A 6 -9.45 -28.74 7.25
C GLY A 6 -10.17 -28.33 5.95
N SER A 7 -10.11 -27.04 5.58
CA SER A 7 -10.49 -26.46 4.27
C SER A 7 -11.99 -26.43 3.87
N TYR A 8 -12.66 -25.31 4.15
CA TYR A 8 -13.73 -24.73 3.32
C TYR A 8 -13.50 -23.21 3.21
N GLY A 9 -14.00 -22.57 2.15
CA GLY A 9 -13.83 -21.13 1.92
C GLY A 9 -15.06 -20.48 1.30
N SER A 10 -15.08 -19.15 1.31
CA SER A 10 -16.06 -18.27 0.66
C SER A 10 -15.30 -17.09 0.05
N LEU A 11 -15.46 -16.78 -1.24
CA LEU A 11 -16.61 -16.11 -1.88
C LEU A 11 -16.73 -14.62 -1.53
N PHE A 12 -16.78 -13.81 -2.60
CA PHE A 12 -16.75 -12.35 -2.63
C PHE A 12 -17.96 -11.71 -1.93
N TYR A 13 -17.75 -10.49 -1.41
CA TYR A 13 -18.73 -9.42 -1.53
C TYR A 13 -18.04 -8.12 -1.98
N PHE A 14 -18.54 -7.52 -3.06
CA PHE A 14 -18.34 -6.11 -3.38
C PHE A 14 -19.56 -5.37 -2.82
N GLU A 15 -19.36 -4.38 -1.95
CA GLU A 15 -20.43 -3.44 -1.56
C GLU A 15 -19.87 -2.02 -1.49
N ASN A 16 -20.58 -1.09 -2.12
CA ASN A 16 -20.19 0.31 -2.22
C ASN A 16 -20.96 1.14 -1.19
N ASP A 17 -20.30 1.69 -0.17
CA ASP A 17 -20.81 2.89 0.52
C ASP A 17 -19.69 3.82 1.00
N TRP A 18 -19.21 4.67 0.09
CA TRP A 18 -18.25 5.74 0.40
C TRP A 18 -18.95 7.10 0.49
N LYS A 19 -19.64 7.38 1.61
CA LYS A 19 -19.91 8.75 2.08
C LYS A 19 -19.98 8.87 3.61
N SER A 20 -18.97 9.50 4.21
CA SER A 20 -19.14 10.23 5.48
C SER A 20 -18.86 11.71 5.26
N LYS A 21 -19.85 12.57 5.59
CA LYS A 21 -19.77 14.04 5.47
C LYS A 21 -19.27 14.70 6.77
N THR A 22 -18.22 14.15 7.39
CA THR A 22 -17.62 14.70 8.61
C THR A 22 -16.11 14.48 8.60
N GLY A 23 -15.35 15.51 8.97
CA GLY A 23 -13.88 15.48 9.02
C GLY A 23 -13.33 14.73 10.22
N ASN A 24 -13.70 13.45 10.39
CA ASN A 24 -13.19 12.57 11.45
C ASN A 24 -12.69 11.24 10.86
N LEU A 25 -11.56 10.77 11.38
CA LEU A 25 -10.93 9.52 10.94
C LEU A 25 -11.76 8.31 11.37
N VAL A 26 -12.48 7.70 10.43
CA VAL A 26 -13.21 6.44 10.67
C VAL A 26 -12.21 5.28 10.72
N PHE A 27 -11.76 4.93 11.92
CA PHE A 27 -10.98 3.71 12.19
C PHE A 27 -11.87 2.46 12.05
N CYS A 28 -12.14 2.04 10.81
CA CYS A 28 -12.79 0.77 10.53
C CYS A 28 -11.84 -0.39 10.87
N ARG A 29 -12.07 -1.04 12.02
CA ARG A 29 -11.26 -2.18 12.49
C ARG A 29 -11.58 -3.46 11.70
N GLN A 30 -11.06 -3.54 10.47
CA GLN A 30 -10.88 -4.82 9.78
C GLN A 30 -9.61 -5.51 10.30
N GLU A 31 -9.57 -6.84 10.28
CA GLU A 31 -8.52 -7.58 10.98
C GLU A 31 -7.16 -7.54 10.25
N GLY A 32 -6.25 -6.71 10.78
CA GLY A 32 -4.80 -6.91 10.64
C GLY A 32 -4.13 -6.34 9.38
N LYS A 33 -4.80 -5.48 8.59
CA LYS A 33 -4.20 -4.84 7.41
C LYS A 33 -4.63 -3.38 7.18
N THR A 34 -3.99 -2.44 7.88
CA THR A 34 -4.22 -0.98 7.70
C THR A 34 -3.34 -0.45 6.56
N MET A 35 -3.94 -0.01 5.45
CA MET A 35 -3.26 0.73 4.37
C MET A 35 -3.50 2.23 4.54
N SER A 36 -2.46 3.07 4.41
CA SER A 36 -2.61 4.52 4.26
C SER A 36 -1.77 5.03 3.09
N VAL A 37 -2.42 5.65 2.11
CA VAL A 37 -1.73 6.34 1.01
C VAL A 37 -1.19 7.67 1.54
N ILE A 38 0.11 7.91 1.35
CA ILE A 38 0.80 9.12 1.81
C ILE A 38 0.89 10.14 0.68
N ARG A 39 1.25 9.69 -0.53
CA ARG A 39 1.39 10.55 -1.71
C ARG A 39 1.34 9.74 -3.00
N ASP A 40 0.68 10.28 -4.01
CA ASP A 40 0.85 9.87 -5.41
C ASP A 40 1.77 10.87 -6.12
N ILE A 41 2.63 10.36 -7.00
CA ILE A 41 3.58 11.13 -7.81
C ILE A 41 3.37 10.74 -9.26
N ASP A 42 2.98 11.68 -10.13
CA ASP A 42 2.84 11.40 -11.56
C ASP A 42 4.23 11.13 -12.18
N LYS A 43 4.32 10.04 -12.95
CA LYS A 43 5.52 9.62 -13.68
C LYS A 43 5.39 9.88 -15.19
N GLY A 44 4.23 10.37 -15.63
CA GLY A 44 3.84 10.57 -17.01
C GLY A 44 3.30 9.30 -17.67
N LYS A 45 2.64 9.49 -18.83
CA LYS A 45 2.06 8.41 -19.66
C LYS A 45 1.02 7.53 -18.95
N GLY A 46 0.39 8.03 -17.88
CA GLY A 46 -0.57 7.26 -17.07
C GLY A 46 0.06 6.28 -16.08
N GLU A 47 1.39 6.30 -15.88
CA GLU A 47 2.00 5.66 -14.71
C GLU A 47 2.07 6.66 -13.54
N ILE A 48 1.62 6.25 -12.35
CA ILE A 48 1.82 7.01 -11.09
C ILE A 48 2.63 6.17 -10.09
N ILE A 49 3.49 6.80 -9.31
CA ILE A 49 4.19 6.17 -8.18
C ILE A 49 3.39 6.49 -6.92
N ARG A 50 2.74 5.47 -6.35
CA ARG A 50 2.03 5.55 -5.08
C ARG A 50 2.98 5.19 -3.95
N VAL A 51 3.06 6.07 -2.95
CA VAL A 51 3.74 5.85 -1.68
C VAL A 51 2.67 5.57 -0.63
N GLU A 52 2.67 4.35 -0.10
CA GLU A 52 1.70 3.85 0.87
C GLU A 52 2.41 3.23 2.08
N ILE A 53 1.86 3.43 3.28
CA ILE A 53 2.29 2.72 4.49
C ILE A 53 1.29 1.59 4.72
N SER A 54 1.81 0.39 4.95
CA SER A 54 1.03 -0.80 5.26
C SER A 54 1.45 -1.43 6.57
N GLU A 55 0.50 -1.63 7.47
CA GLU A 55 0.70 -2.49 8.64
C GLU A 55 0.20 -3.91 8.34
N PHE A 56 1.01 -4.92 8.64
CA PHE A 56 0.68 -6.34 8.50
C PHE A 56 1.28 -7.13 9.65
N LYS A 57 0.43 -7.85 10.42
CA LYS A 57 0.83 -8.60 11.61
C LYS A 57 1.67 -7.76 12.61
N GLY A 58 1.27 -6.51 12.84
CA GLY A 58 1.95 -5.55 13.72
C GLY A 58 3.26 -4.96 13.17
N ASN A 59 3.74 -5.42 12.01
CA ASN A 59 4.91 -4.86 11.34
C ASN A 59 4.47 -3.83 10.31
N LYS A 60 5.13 -2.67 10.31
CA LYS A 60 4.89 -1.60 9.31
C LYS A 60 5.91 -1.70 8.18
N TYR A 61 5.41 -1.43 6.98
CA TYR A 61 6.18 -1.38 5.74
C TYR A 61 5.80 -0.12 4.96
N LEU A 62 6.78 0.52 4.32
CA LEU A 62 6.58 1.57 3.34
C LEU A 62 6.67 0.93 1.95
N ASN A 63 5.56 0.87 1.22
CA ASN A 63 5.58 0.41 -0.17
C ASN A 63 5.66 1.62 -1.11
N LEU A 64 6.55 1.54 -2.09
CA LEU A 64 6.60 2.44 -3.24
C LEU A 64 6.28 1.60 -4.46
N ARG A 65 5.11 1.81 -5.07
CA ARG A 65 4.61 0.98 -6.18
C ARG A 65 4.19 1.83 -7.35
N VAL A 66 4.54 1.41 -8.56
CA VAL A 66 4.00 1.99 -9.79
C VAL A 66 2.61 1.40 -10.03
N TRP A 67 1.62 2.27 -10.16
CA TRP A 67 0.28 1.96 -10.66
C TRP A 67 0.19 2.51 -12.08
N TYR A 68 -0.68 1.92 -12.91
CA TYR A 68 -0.97 2.41 -14.25
C TYR A 68 -2.47 2.63 -14.41
N THR A 69 -2.85 3.67 -15.14
CA THR A 69 -4.21 3.83 -15.66
C THR A 69 -4.39 2.91 -16.86
N ASP A 70 -5.50 2.17 -16.93
CA ASP A 70 -5.87 1.37 -18.10
C ASP A 70 -6.82 2.11 -19.06
N SER A 71 -7.36 1.38 -20.04
CA SER A 71 -8.32 1.89 -21.02
C SER A 71 -9.70 2.25 -20.45
N GLU A 72 -10.02 1.80 -19.23
CA GLU A 72 -11.29 2.06 -18.54
C GLU A 72 -11.16 3.24 -17.56
N GLY A 73 -9.94 3.74 -17.34
CA GLY A 73 -9.61 4.81 -16.41
C GLY A 73 -9.28 4.32 -15.00
N GLU A 74 -9.21 3.00 -14.77
CA GLU A 74 -8.90 2.44 -13.47
C GLU A 74 -7.39 2.41 -13.21
N TYR A 75 -6.98 2.81 -11.99
CA TYR A 75 -5.60 2.63 -11.54
C TYR A 75 -5.39 1.19 -11.06
N LYS A 76 -4.59 0.42 -11.81
CA LYS A 76 -4.24 -0.96 -11.46
C LYS A 76 -2.77 -1.05 -10.97
N PRO A 77 -2.48 -1.77 -9.86
CA PRO A 77 -1.14 -1.84 -9.29
C PRO A 77 -0.24 -2.76 -10.12
N THR A 78 0.97 -2.31 -10.49
CA THR A 78 1.94 -3.17 -11.17
C THR A 78 2.78 -3.98 -10.16
N GLN A 79 3.47 -5.01 -10.66
CA GLN A 79 4.53 -5.69 -9.91
C GLN A 79 5.74 -4.76 -9.64
N LYS A 80 5.94 -3.69 -10.42
CA LYS A 80 7.06 -2.74 -10.27
C LYS A 80 6.88 -1.94 -8.96
N GLY A 81 7.62 -2.33 -7.93
CA GLY A 81 7.63 -1.62 -6.65
C GLY A 81 8.46 -2.34 -5.59
N ILE A 82 8.78 -1.63 -4.51
CA ILE A 82 9.52 -2.13 -3.36
C ILE A 82 8.67 -2.01 -2.10
N ALA A 83 8.79 -2.98 -1.20
CA ALA A 83 8.19 -2.99 0.14
C ALA A 83 9.31 -2.91 1.17
N ILE A 84 9.46 -1.77 1.83
CA ILE A 84 10.55 -1.47 2.76
C ILE A 84 10.05 -1.68 4.19
N PRO A 85 10.54 -2.66 4.97
CA PRO A 85 10.19 -2.78 6.38
C PRO A 85 10.75 -1.59 7.17
N VAL A 86 10.06 -1.15 8.24
CA VAL A 86 10.53 -0.01 9.06
C VAL A 86 11.96 -0.18 9.58
N GLY A 87 12.42 -1.42 9.83
CA GLY A 87 13.79 -1.69 10.25
C GLY A 87 14.89 -1.29 9.25
N LEU A 88 14.56 -1.17 7.95
CA LEU A 88 15.46 -0.70 6.89
C LEU A 88 15.14 0.73 6.42
N TYR A 89 14.11 1.37 6.96
CA TYR A 89 13.65 2.68 6.49
C TYR A 89 14.67 3.79 6.72
N SER A 90 15.41 3.76 7.84
CA SER A 90 16.51 4.69 8.13
C SER A 90 17.62 4.57 7.09
N GLU A 91 18.13 3.36 6.85
CA GLU A 91 19.22 3.11 5.88
C GLU A 91 18.83 3.57 4.46
N VAL A 92 17.61 3.25 4.01
CA VAL A 92 17.13 3.70 2.69
C VAL A 92 16.95 5.22 2.63
N LYS A 93 16.42 5.85 3.69
CA LYS A 93 16.28 7.31 3.75
C LYS A 93 17.64 8.00 3.67
N ASP A 94 18.62 7.53 4.45
CA ASP A 94 19.93 8.17 4.52
C ASP A 94 20.73 7.92 3.23
N ALA A 95 20.55 6.77 2.57
CA ALA A 95 21.06 6.53 1.22
C ALA A 95 20.42 7.44 0.15
N ILE A 96 19.12 7.76 0.25
CA ILE A 96 18.44 8.72 -0.65
C ILE A 96 19.00 10.13 -0.45
N LEU A 97 19.21 10.58 0.80
CA LEU A 97 19.80 11.88 1.11
C LEU A 97 21.26 11.98 0.64
N ALA A 98 22.03 10.90 0.73
CA ALA A 98 23.37 10.83 0.15
C ALA A 98 23.35 10.91 -1.38
N ALA A 99 22.37 10.27 -2.03
CA ALA A 99 22.20 10.31 -3.48
C ALA A 99 21.75 11.70 -4.00
N GLU A 100 20.98 12.46 -3.22
CA GLU A 100 20.60 13.85 -3.56
C GLU A 100 21.83 14.73 -3.80
N SER A 101 22.90 14.53 -3.00
CA SER A 101 24.20 15.21 -3.14
C SER A 101 25.03 14.79 -4.37
N ALA A 102 24.56 13.81 -5.14
CA ALA A 102 25.17 13.33 -6.39
C ALA A 102 24.24 13.50 -7.61
N LEU A 103 23.04 14.07 -7.41
CA LEU A 103 22.05 14.40 -8.42
C LEU A 103 21.83 15.92 -8.57
N SER A 104 22.59 16.72 -7.80
CA SER A 104 22.61 18.18 -7.79
C SER A 104 23.92 18.75 -8.31
#